data_AF-A0A7V3PRH3-F1
#
_entry.id   AF-A0A7V3PRH3-F1
#
_cell.length_a   1.000
_cell.length_b   1.000
_cell.length_c   1.000
_cell.angle_alpha   90.00
_cell.angle_beta   90.00
_cell.angle_gamma   90.00
#
_symmetry.space_group_name_H-M   'P 1'
#
loop_
_entity.id
_entity.type
_entity.pdbx_description
1 polymer ?
#
loop_
_entity_poly.entity_id
_entity_poly.type
_entity_poly.pdbx_seq_one_letter_code
_entity_poly.pdbx_strand_id
1 'polypeptide(L)'
;PPGAPAGVYKGRVTFRAQTSPSASAQRGQAQSGAATEEILHRPLILRVYPFSLPEVKDKYWGVYYTGPSPFEDGEDLAKLERHLRDMRAHGMTSVGLCFGWDEAQTDVAGRRVDFLPEGRGRYETFMKLYRELGFPAPVIQLADTPQNAVAAKLNVTSPEFAEAYAGVWNWVADYARKHKWPEIIVQPVDEPAWAGEEARERNRLLLDILARLAPHIRTEQDGPGDEYFHTVAGPLADVWNYNGALAQPAVIAKAKAEGKTILIYNCDVEWYRPVVDRYVAGWFLAAAGIDGCFNWAYQSFTGDPYDDLDGPYGDHLAVYPAGHGHPGGPSIAWEAFREGIDDYRYIKLVRDLAERARRKGSAQARQLAERAEAELAGLVESFRYSAQVREMANWEKFWPEGEVFYISGEMNLPNGWSLRDYDDARRRLADLAVRLYGAR
;
A
#
# COMPACT_ATOMS: atom_id res chain seq x y z
N PRO A 1 -16.66 -3.97 17.33
CA PRO A 1 -16.82 -2.52 17.03
C PRO A 1 -15.79 -1.68 17.78
N PRO A 2 -15.28 -0.59 17.20
CA PRO A 2 -14.52 0.41 17.94
C PRO A 2 -15.28 0.81 19.23
N GLY A 3 -14.58 0.83 20.37
CA GLY A 3 -15.19 1.13 21.66
C GLY A 3 -15.93 -0.02 22.34
N ALA A 4 -15.89 -1.24 21.81
CA ALA A 4 -16.43 -2.41 22.50
C ALA A 4 -15.71 -2.63 23.85
N PRO A 5 -16.43 -2.92 24.96
CA PRO A 5 -15.80 -3.23 26.24
C PRO A 5 -14.87 -4.44 26.14
N ALA A 6 -13.78 -4.43 26.92
CA ALA A 6 -12.92 -5.59 27.03
C ALA A 6 -13.70 -6.80 27.58
N GLY A 7 -13.47 -7.98 27.02
CA GLY A 7 -14.21 -9.18 27.42
C GLY A 7 -14.13 -10.31 26.40
N VAL A 8 -14.78 -11.42 26.74
CA VAL A 8 -14.94 -12.58 25.86
C VAL A 8 -16.39 -12.68 25.45
N TYR A 9 -16.65 -12.49 24.16
CA TYR A 9 -17.97 -12.54 23.56
C TYR A 9 -18.14 -13.87 22.84
N LYS A 10 -19.33 -14.46 22.97
CA LYS A 10 -19.71 -15.67 22.25
C LYS A 10 -20.79 -15.32 21.25
N GLY A 11 -20.62 -15.79 20.03
CA GLY A 11 -21.55 -15.58 18.93
C GLY A 11 -21.56 -16.77 17.98
N ARG A 12 -22.15 -16.56 16.80
CA ARG A 12 -22.14 -17.52 15.71
C ARG A 12 -21.98 -16.79 14.38
N VAL A 13 -21.17 -17.35 13.48
CA VAL A 13 -21.18 -17.00 12.06
C VAL A 13 -22.17 -17.94 11.37
N THR A 14 -22.99 -17.39 10.48
CA THR A 14 -23.94 -18.17 9.69
C THR A 14 -23.55 -18.05 8.23
N PHE A 15 -23.18 -19.17 7.63
CA PHE A 15 -22.96 -19.27 6.19
C PHE A 15 -24.26 -19.76 5.57
N ARG A 16 -24.70 -19.10 4.50
CA ARG A 16 -25.82 -19.54 3.67
C ARG A 16 -25.25 -19.89 2.31
N ALA A 17 -25.24 -21.16 1.97
CA ALA A 17 -24.87 -21.60 0.64
C ALA A 17 -26.15 -21.74 -0.19
N GLN A 18 -26.21 -21.03 -1.31
CA GLN A 18 -27.16 -21.33 -2.38
C GLN A 18 -26.48 -22.32 -3.32
N THR A 19 -26.88 -23.59 -3.28
CA THR A 19 -26.47 -24.55 -4.29
C THR A 19 -27.29 -24.28 -5.55
N SER A 20 -26.69 -23.57 -6.51
CA SER A 20 -27.16 -23.67 -7.90
C SER A 20 -26.72 -25.02 -8.46
N PRO A 21 -27.55 -25.74 -9.24
CA PRO A 21 -27.09 -26.90 -9.99
C PRO A 21 -25.87 -26.50 -10.83
N SER A 22 -24.79 -27.28 -10.74
CA SER A 22 -23.50 -26.97 -11.35
C SER A 22 -23.63 -26.62 -12.84
N ALA A 23 -22.89 -25.60 -13.30
CA ALA A 23 -22.80 -25.21 -14.71
C ALA A 23 -22.31 -26.35 -15.63
N SER A 24 -21.74 -27.42 -15.07
CA SER A 24 -21.35 -28.63 -15.80
C SER A 24 -22.53 -29.51 -16.26
N ALA A 25 -23.76 -29.25 -15.80
CA ALA A 25 -24.96 -30.02 -16.18
C ALA A 25 -25.75 -29.45 -17.38
N GLN A 26 -25.28 -28.37 -18.03
CA GLN A 26 -25.99 -27.76 -19.16
C GLN A 26 -25.76 -28.40 -20.55
N ARG A 27 -25.24 -29.63 -20.61
CA ARG A 27 -25.28 -30.46 -21.85
C ARG A 27 -26.07 -31.74 -21.62
N GLY A 28 -27.40 -31.59 -21.60
CA GLY A 28 -28.34 -32.70 -21.73
C GLY A 28 -29.11 -33.00 -20.44
N GLN A 29 -30.41 -32.65 -20.48
CA GLN A 29 -31.46 -32.88 -19.47
C GLN A 29 -31.50 -31.89 -18.31
N ALA A 30 -32.36 -30.87 -18.48
CA ALA A 30 -32.85 -30.04 -17.41
C ALA A 30 -33.66 -30.90 -16.41
N GLN A 31 -33.08 -31.17 -15.24
CA GLN A 31 -33.86 -31.51 -14.06
C GLN A 31 -34.07 -30.23 -13.24
N SER A 32 -35.33 -29.83 -13.07
CA SER A 32 -35.75 -28.77 -12.17
C SER A 32 -35.61 -29.25 -10.72
N GLY A 33 -34.39 -29.20 -10.18
CA GLY A 33 -34.15 -29.36 -8.73
C GLY A 33 -34.44 -28.04 -8.03
N ALA A 34 -35.28 -28.06 -6.99
CA ALA A 34 -35.46 -26.91 -6.11
C ALA A 34 -34.13 -26.57 -5.43
N ALA A 35 -33.75 -25.29 -5.43
CA ALA A 35 -32.56 -24.81 -4.72
C ALA A 35 -32.69 -25.17 -3.24
N THR A 36 -31.73 -25.93 -2.70
CA THR A 36 -31.65 -26.22 -1.27
C THR A 36 -30.76 -25.16 -0.62
N GLU A 37 -31.33 -24.35 0.28
CA GLU A 37 -30.56 -23.42 1.10
C GLU A 37 -29.90 -24.21 2.24
N GLU A 38 -28.58 -24.41 2.16
CA GLU A 38 -27.83 -25.01 3.27
C GLU A 38 -27.35 -23.90 4.21
N ILE A 39 -27.81 -23.96 5.46
CA ILE A 39 -27.42 -23.00 6.50
C ILE A 39 -26.43 -23.67 7.46
N LEU A 40 -25.21 -23.18 7.45
CA LEU A 40 -24.14 -23.65 8.31
C LEU A 40 -23.90 -22.66 9.45
N HIS A 41 -24.10 -23.10 10.70
CA HIS A 41 -23.72 -22.31 11.87
C HIS A 41 -22.33 -22.73 12.36
N ARG A 42 -21.47 -21.75 12.62
CA ARG A 42 -20.16 -21.96 13.27
C ARG A 42 -20.07 -21.10 14.53
N PRO A 43 -19.69 -21.67 15.69
CA PRO A 43 -19.50 -20.89 16.90
C PRO A 43 -18.33 -19.90 16.72
N LEU A 44 -18.49 -18.70 17.26
CA LEU A 44 -17.48 -17.65 17.24
C LEU A 44 -17.18 -17.21 18.67
N ILE A 45 -15.89 -17.14 19.02
CA ILE A 45 -15.43 -16.53 20.27
C ILE A 45 -14.58 -15.32 19.90
N LEU A 46 -15.03 -14.13 20.31
CA LEU A 46 -14.31 -12.88 20.10
C LEU A 46 -13.75 -12.40 21.44
N ARG A 47 -12.41 -12.31 21.54
CA ARG A 47 -11.73 -11.70 22.68
C ARG A 47 -11.40 -10.25 22.36
N VAL A 48 -11.97 -9.31 23.12
CA VAL A 48 -11.66 -7.89 23.03
C VAL A 48 -10.72 -7.53 24.16
N TYR A 49 -9.53 -7.02 23.81
CA TYR A 49 -8.49 -6.63 24.75
C TYR A 49 -8.73 -5.20 25.31
N PRO A 50 -8.14 -4.83 26.47
CA PRO A 50 -8.38 -3.55 27.14
C PRO A 50 -7.57 -2.38 26.57
N PHE A 51 -7.20 -2.45 25.30
CA PHE A 51 -6.43 -1.41 24.61
C PHE A 51 -6.95 -1.21 23.19
N SER A 52 -6.59 -0.08 22.60
CA SER A 52 -6.76 0.19 21.18
C SER A 52 -5.40 0.19 20.50
N LEU A 53 -5.34 -0.30 19.27
CA LEU A 53 -4.12 -0.24 18.47
C LEU A 53 -3.80 1.22 18.13
N PRO A 54 -2.56 1.69 18.35
CA PRO A 54 -2.18 3.06 18.03
C PRO A 54 -2.27 3.28 16.52
N GLU A 55 -2.56 4.52 16.12
CA GLU A 55 -2.31 4.95 14.75
C GLU A 55 -0.80 5.13 14.57
N VAL A 56 -0.26 4.64 13.46
CA VAL A 56 1.15 4.80 13.08
C VAL A 56 1.17 5.85 11.97
N LYS A 57 1.69 7.05 12.28
CA LYS A 57 1.64 8.21 11.38
C LYS A 57 2.94 8.42 10.59
N ASP A 58 4.00 7.75 11.00
CA ASP A 58 5.36 7.84 10.49
C ASP A 58 5.70 6.71 9.50
N LYS A 59 4.68 6.00 9.00
CA LYS A 59 4.83 4.97 7.96
C LYS A 59 3.96 5.26 6.76
N TYR A 60 4.44 4.83 5.60
CA TYR A 60 3.73 4.90 4.33
C TYR A 60 3.21 3.50 3.98
N TRP A 61 1.97 3.20 4.32
CA TRP A 61 1.25 2.10 3.69
C TRP A 61 0.39 2.71 2.61
N GLY A 62 0.71 2.40 1.37
CA GLY A 62 0.02 2.97 0.23
C GLY A 62 -0.35 1.93 -0.82
N VAL A 63 -1.19 2.39 -1.73
CA VAL A 63 -1.56 1.67 -2.94
C VAL A 63 -1.62 2.69 -4.07
N TYR A 64 -1.19 2.30 -5.26
CA TYR A 64 -1.32 3.15 -6.44
C TYR A 64 -2.77 3.22 -6.91
N TYR A 65 -3.21 4.39 -7.34
CA TYR A 65 -4.60 4.66 -7.68
C TYR A 65 -4.73 5.41 -9.00
N THR A 66 -5.34 4.74 -9.97
CA THR A 66 -5.57 5.20 -11.35
C THR A 66 -6.90 5.97 -11.50
N GLY A 67 -7.75 5.94 -10.49
CA GLY A 67 -9.07 6.55 -10.51
C GLY A 67 -10.21 5.53 -10.58
N PRO A 68 -11.47 6.01 -10.61
CA PRO A 68 -12.63 5.15 -10.77
C PRO A 68 -12.65 4.42 -12.12
N SER A 69 -13.01 3.14 -12.11
CA SER A 69 -13.22 2.36 -13.33
C SER A 69 -14.63 2.59 -13.92
N PRO A 70 -14.78 2.54 -15.27
CA PRO A 70 -16.09 2.52 -15.91
C PRO A 70 -16.86 1.21 -15.69
N PHE A 71 -16.20 0.12 -15.28
CA PHE A 71 -16.86 -1.16 -14.96
C PHE A 71 -17.79 -1.02 -13.75
N GLU A 72 -17.45 -0.14 -12.80
CA GLU A 72 -18.30 0.11 -11.65
C GLU A 72 -19.51 0.95 -12.00
N ASP A 73 -20.63 0.68 -11.36
CA ASP A 73 -21.80 1.54 -11.46
C ASP A 73 -21.63 2.84 -10.63
N GLY A 74 -22.26 3.92 -11.11
CA GLY A 74 -22.37 5.21 -10.41
C GLY A 74 -21.43 6.32 -10.91
N GLU A 75 -21.53 7.48 -10.26
CA GLU A 75 -20.74 8.66 -10.63
C GLU A 75 -19.28 8.57 -10.16
N ASP A 76 -18.33 9.01 -11.00
CA ASP A 76 -16.89 8.97 -10.74
C ASP A 76 -16.50 9.57 -9.39
N LEU A 77 -17.03 10.74 -9.02
CA LEU A 77 -16.65 11.39 -7.75
C LEU A 77 -17.20 10.62 -6.53
N ALA A 78 -18.35 9.96 -6.68
CA ALA A 78 -18.88 9.10 -5.63
C ALA A 78 -18.07 7.80 -5.49
N LYS A 79 -17.64 7.21 -6.62
CA LYS A 79 -16.70 6.08 -6.63
C LYS A 79 -15.39 6.45 -5.95
N LEU A 80 -14.79 7.58 -6.34
CA LEU A 80 -13.58 8.13 -5.74
C LEU A 80 -13.69 8.20 -4.22
N GLU A 81 -14.76 8.81 -3.69
CA GLU A 81 -14.97 8.89 -2.24
C GLU A 81 -15.05 7.51 -1.58
N ARG A 82 -15.77 6.55 -2.18
CA ARG A 82 -15.83 5.18 -1.65
C ARG A 82 -14.45 4.54 -1.61
N HIS A 83 -13.64 4.70 -2.65
CA HIS A 83 -12.32 4.07 -2.76
C HIS A 83 -11.37 4.64 -1.70
N LEU A 84 -11.32 5.96 -1.51
CA LEU A 84 -10.48 6.54 -0.44
C LEU A 84 -10.97 6.16 0.97
N ARG A 85 -12.28 6.06 1.19
CA ARG A 85 -12.82 5.59 2.48
C ARG A 85 -12.39 4.16 2.77
N ASP A 86 -12.46 3.30 1.77
CA ASP A 86 -12.02 1.92 1.84
C ASP A 86 -10.51 1.82 2.13
N MET A 87 -9.67 2.53 1.36
CA MET A 87 -8.22 2.61 1.61
C MET A 87 -7.91 3.05 3.05
N ARG A 88 -8.56 4.11 3.54
CA ARG A 88 -8.34 4.57 4.92
C ARG A 88 -8.79 3.54 5.95
N ALA A 89 -9.94 2.89 5.73
CA ALA A 89 -10.45 1.84 6.61
C ALA A 89 -9.53 0.61 6.67
N HIS A 90 -8.82 0.32 5.58
CA HIS A 90 -7.81 -0.75 5.49
C HIS A 90 -6.43 -0.32 5.98
N GLY A 91 -6.30 0.87 6.55
CA GLY A 91 -5.09 1.32 7.22
C GLY A 91 -4.11 2.10 6.35
N MET A 92 -4.42 2.34 5.06
CA MET A 92 -3.56 3.11 4.16
C MET A 92 -3.29 4.49 4.76
N THR A 93 -2.01 4.86 4.83
CA THR A 93 -1.58 6.17 5.29
C THR A 93 -1.19 7.09 4.14
N SER A 94 -0.89 6.51 2.97
CA SER A 94 -0.51 7.21 1.73
C SER A 94 -1.26 6.65 0.52
N VAL A 95 -1.22 7.37 -0.60
CA VAL A 95 -1.72 6.93 -1.91
C VAL A 95 -0.71 7.36 -2.97
N GLY A 96 -0.40 6.46 -3.90
CA GLY A 96 0.33 6.76 -5.13
C GLY A 96 -0.67 7.22 -6.17
N LEU A 97 -0.72 8.52 -6.50
CA LEU A 97 -1.73 9.09 -7.35
C LEU A 97 -1.28 9.08 -8.82
N CYS A 98 -1.93 8.27 -9.64
CA CYS A 98 -1.55 8.05 -11.05
C CYS A 98 -2.29 8.95 -12.05
N PHE A 99 -3.02 9.95 -11.56
CA PHE A 99 -3.61 10.98 -12.41
C PHE A 99 -3.30 12.36 -11.85
N GLY A 100 -3.08 13.31 -12.76
CA GLY A 100 -2.96 14.73 -12.41
C GLY A 100 -4.24 15.51 -12.67
N TRP A 101 -4.09 16.82 -12.74
CA TRP A 101 -5.09 17.71 -13.33
C TRP A 101 -5.00 17.68 -14.86
N ASP A 102 -5.94 18.34 -15.54
CA ASP A 102 -5.90 18.49 -16.99
C ASP A 102 -4.77 19.46 -17.38
N GLU A 103 -3.93 19.08 -18.34
CA GLU A 103 -2.81 19.89 -18.84
C GLU A 103 -3.25 21.29 -19.28
N ALA A 104 -4.47 21.44 -19.81
CA ALA A 104 -5.04 22.73 -20.21
C ALA A 104 -5.22 23.70 -19.03
N GLN A 105 -5.26 23.20 -17.80
CA GLN A 105 -5.31 24.00 -16.58
C GLN A 105 -3.95 24.61 -16.22
N THR A 106 -2.87 24.18 -16.88
CA THR A 106 -1.53 24.67 -16.60
C THR A 106 -1.20 25.88 -17.47
N ASP A 107 -1.18 27.05 -16.84
CA ASP A 107 -0.69 28.28 -17.43
C ASP A 107 0.84 28.34 -17.28
N VAL A 108 1.53 27.86 -18.31
CA VAL A 108 3.00 27.78 -18.37
C VAL A 108 3.66 29.15 -18.30
N ALA A 109 3.07 30.17 -18.92
CA ALA A 109 3.62 31.53 -18.91
C ALA A 109 3.37 32.21 -17.56
N GLY A 110 2.19 32.00 -16.98
CA GLY A 110 1.81 32.44 -15.64
C GLY A 110 2.29 31.53 -14.50
N ARG A 111 3.06 30.46 -14.82
CA ARG A 111 3.62 29.45 -13.90
C ARG A 111 2.63 29.02 -12.80
N ARG A 112 1.38 28.74 -13.18
CA ARG A 112 0.28 28.45 -12.26
C ARG A 112 -0.65 27.37 -12.80
N VAL A 113 -1.48 26.81 -11.92
CA VAL A 113 -2.51 25.83 -12.28
C VAL A 113 -3.89 26.36 -11.90
N ASP A 114 -4.79 26.50 -12.86
CA ASP A 114 -6.17 26.91 -12.59
C ASP A 114 -7.03 25.66 -12.28
N PHE A 115 -6.83 25.10 -11.07
CA PHE A 115 -7.54 23.90 -10.61
C PHE A 115 -9.08 24.07 -10.68
N LEU A 116 -9.76 22.98 -11.06
CA LEU A 116 -11.22 22.92 -11.06
C LEU A 116 -11.66 22.57 -9.64
N PRO A 117 -12.53 23.36 -9.00
CA PRO A 117 -12.91 23.16 -7.61
C PRO A 117 -13.66 21.83 -7.40
N GLU A 118 -13.85 21.48 -6.14
CA GLU A 118 -14.67 20.32 -5.74
C GLU A 118 -16.01 20.26 -6.48
N GLY A 119 -16.39 19.05 -6.90
CA GLY A 119 -17.59 18.82 -7.69
C GLY A 119 -17.44 19.20 -9.17
N ARG A 120 -16.29 19.76 -9.57
CA ARG A 120 -15.94 20.04 -10.96
C ARG A 120 -14.65 19.35 -11.41
N GLY A 121 -13.70 19.12 -10.50
CA GLY A 121 -12.41 18.49 -10.79
C GLY A 121 -12.12 17.27 -9.92
N ARG A 122 -11.58 16.20 -10.54
CA ARG A 122 -11.16 14.98 -9.84
C ARG A 122 -10.01 15.23 -8.87
N TYR A 123 -9.02 16.02 -9.29
CA TYR A 123 -7.80 16.29 -8.52
C TYR A 123 -8.07 17.02 -7.18
N GLU A 124 -8.78 18.14 -7.25
CA GLU A 124 -9.21 18.91 -6.06
C GLU A 124 -10.09 18.08 -5.12
N THR A 125 -11.02 17.30 -5.69
CA THR A 125 -11.89 16.42 -4.92
C THR A 125 -11.07 15.35 -4.19
N PHE A 126 -10.10 14.72 -4.86
CA PHE A 126 -9.17 13.76 -4.24
C PHE A 126 -8.40 14.41 -3.07
N MET A 127 -7.75 15.55 -3.28
CA MET A 127 -6.94 16.21 -2.25
C MET A 127 -7.76 16.65 -1.03
N LYS A 128 -8.99 17.13 -1.27
CA LYS A 128 -9.93 17.45 -0.19
C LYS A 128 -10.30 16.20 0.61
N LEU A 129 -10.72 15.13 -0.07
CA LEU A 129 -11.12 13.88 0.57
C LEU A 129 -9.98 13.24 1.36
N TYR A 130 -8.77 13.24 0.80
CA TYR A 130 -7.56 12.74 1.45
C TYR A 130 -7.32 13.41 2.81
N ARG A 131 -7.45 14.75 2.84
CA ARG A 131 -7.37 15.54 4.08
C ARG A 131 -8.52 15.21 5.05
N GLU A 132 -9.75 15.16 4.57
CA GLU A 132 -10.95 14.95 5.42
C GLU A 132 -11.02 13.55 6.02
N LEU A 133 -10.53 12.55 5.30
CA LEU A 133 -10.40 11.18 5.78
C LEU A 133 -9.18 10.99 6.70
N GLY A 134 -8.32 12.01 6.81
CA GLY A 134 -7.23 12.05 7.78
C GLY A 134 -6.10 11.09 7.45
N PHE A 135 -5.75 10.94 6.17
CA PHE A 135 -4.52 10.25 5.78
C PHE A 135 -3.29 11.00 6.35
N PRO A 136 -2.43 10.35 7.15
CA PRO A 136 -1.38 11.04 7.87
C PRO A 136 -0.08 11.25 7.08
N ALA A 137 0.16 10.48 6.00
CA ALA A 137 1.38 10.59 5.21
C ALA A 137 1.15 11.45 3.94
N PRO A 138 2.22 12.00 3.35
CA PRO A 138 2.17 12.66 2.04
C PRO A 138 1.58 11.78 0.93
N VAL A 139 1.04 12.40 -0.11
CA VAL A 139 0.68 11.75 -1.37
C VAL A 139 1.93 11.62 -2.23
N ILE A 140 2.13 10.48 -2.89
CA ILE A 140 3.12 10.36 -3.96
C ILE A 140 2.40 10.61 -5.27
N GLN A 141 2.68 11.72 -5.91
CA GLN A 141 2.11 12.06 -7.21
C GLN A 141 3.00 11.48 -8.30
N LEU A 142 2.50 10.48 -9.02
CA LEU A 142 3.03 10.17 -10.33
C LEU A 142 2.67 11.33 -11.25
N ALA A 143 3.68 12.11 -11.57
CA ALA A 143 3.52 13.43 -12.12
C ALA A 143 3.92 13.41 -13.58
N ASP A 144 2.95 13.41 -14.49
CA ASP A 144 3.17 13.65 -15.92
C ASP A 144 2.64 15.03 -16.37
N THR A 145 1.59 15.52 -15.72
CA THR A 145 0.86 16.73 -16.15
C THR A 145 1.76 17.96 -16.29
N PRO A 146 2.60 18.36 -15.30
CA PRO A 146 3.36 19.60 -15.41
C PRO A 146 4.45 19.52 -16.47
N GLN A 147 5.22 18.43 -16.56
CA GLN A 147 6.24 18.33 -17.59
C GLN A 147 5.63 18.27 -18.99
N ASN A 148 4.50 17.58 -19.19
CA ASN A 148 3.84 17.51 -20.49
C ASN A 148 3.32 18.89 -20.90
N ALA A 149 2.60 19.57 -20.01
CA ALA A 149 2.05 20.90 -20.29
C ALA A 149 3.14 21.93 -20.62
N VAL A 150 4.29 21.87 -19.94
CA VAL A 150 5.43 22.77 -20.19
C VAL A 150 6.18 22.35 -21.47
N ALA A 151 6.43 21.06 -21.68
CA ALA A 151 7.12 20.53 -22.87
C ALA A 151 6.34 20.78 -24.17
N ALA A 152 5.02 20.89 -24.09
CA ALA A 152 4.17 21.27 -25.22
C ALA A 152 4.43 22.70 -25.73
N LYS A 153 5.06 23.57 -24.92
CA LYS A 153 5.27 24.99 -25.23
C LYS A 153 6.73 25.41 -25.26
N LEU A 154 7.61 24.68 -24.57
CA LEU A 154 9.02 25.02 -24.38
C LEU A 154 9.92 23.80 -24.65
N ASN A 155 11.13 24.05 -25.12
CA ASN A 155 12.12 22.99 -25.31
C ASN A 155 12.61 22.48 -23.95
N VAL A 156 12.50 21.17 -23.70
CA VAL A 156 12.84 20.49 -22.43
C VAL A 156 14.24 20.81 -21.92
N THR A 157 15.18 21.09 -22.82
CA THR A 157 16.57 21.42 -22.46
C THR A 157 16.84 22.90 -22.21
N SER A 158 15.82 23.76 -22.33
CA SER A 158 15.99 25.21 -22.21
C SER A 158 15.89 25.70 -20.75
N PRO A 159 16.57 26.81 -20.39
CA PRO A 159 16.41 27.43 -19.07
C PRO A 159 14.95 27.83 -18.78
N GLU A 160 14.21 28.27 -19.80
CA GLU A 160 12.80 28.66 -19.68
C GLU A 160 11.92 27.47 -19.30
N PHE A 161 12.20 26.27 -19.84
CA PHE A 161 11.51 25.05 -19.42
C PHE A 161 11.77 24.75 -17.94
N ALA A 162 13.04 24.81 -17.51
CA ALA A 162 13.40 24.55 -16.12
C ALA A 162 12.69 25.50 -15.15
N GLU A 163 12.68 26.80 -15.47
CA GLU A 163 11.99 27.80 -14.68
C GLU A 163 10.46 27.64 -14.66
N ALA A 164 9.86 27.25 -15.80
CA ALA A 164 8.43 27.04 -15.90
C ALA A 164 7.99 25.77 -15.14
N TYR A 165 8.72 24.66 -15.31
CA TYR A 165 8.45 23.39 -14.62
C TYR A 165 8.55 23.55 -13.10
N ALA A 166 9.66 24.10 -12.59
CA ALA A 166 9.81 24.37 -11.17
C ALA A 166 8.81 25.42 -10.67
N GLY A 167 8.50 26.43 -11.48
CA GLY A 167 7.53 27.48 -11.14
C GLY A 167 6.12 26.93 -10.94
N VAL A 168 5.65 26.06 -11.83
CA VAL A 168 4.34 25.38 -11.71
C VAL A 168 4.30 24.57 -10.43
N TRP A 169 5.35 23.80 -10.13
CA TRP A 169 5.40 23.01 -8.89
C TRP A 169 5.44 23.87 -7.63
N ASN A 170 6.22 24.96 -7.62
CA ASN A 170 6.21 25.93 -6.51
C ASN A 170 4.81 26.50 -6.28
N TRP A 171 4.11 26.85 -7.35
CA TRP A 171 2.74 27.33 -7.27
C TRP A 171 1.79 26.27 -6.69
N VAL A 172 1.90 25.02 -7.13
CA VAL A 172 1.09 23.89 -6.61
C VAL A 172 1.36 23.67 -5.13
N ALA A 173 2.63 23.73 -4.68
CA ALA A 173 3.00 23.60 -3.28
C ALA A 173 2.43 24.75 -2.42
N ASP A 174 2.47 26.00 -2.91
CA ASP A 174 1.85 27.14 -2.25
C ASP A 174 0.32 27.02 -2.18
N TYR A 175 -0.30 26.57 -3.26
CA TYR A 175 -1.73 26.32 -3.33
C TYR A 175 -2.16 25.24 -2.33
N ALA A 176 -1.47 24.10 -2.35
CA ALA A 176 -1.68 23.00 -1.42
C ALA A 176 -1.59 23.47 0.03
N ARG A 177 -0.57 24.26 0.39
CA ARG A 177 -0.40 24.83 1.73
C ARG A 177 -1.55 25.75 2.13
N LYS A 178 -1.97 26.65 1.24
CA LYS A 178 -3.09 27.57 1.48
C LYS A 178 -4.41 26.81 1.68
N HIS A 179 -4.60 25.71 0.96
CA HIS A 179 -5.79 24.87 1.02
C HIS A 179 -5.68 23.72 2.05
N LYS A 180 -4.57 23.66 2.80
CA LYS A 180 -4.26 22.61 3.80
C LYS A 180 -4.33 21.20 3.22
N TRP A 181 -3.96 21.04 1.96
CA TRP A 181 -3.77 19.74 1.33
C TRP A 181 -2.59 19.00 1.98
N PRO A 182 -2.53 17.66 1.83
CA PRO A 182 -1.33 16.92 2.19
C PRO A 182 -0.09 17.45 1.45
N GLU A 183 1.09 17.16 1.99
CA GLU A 183 2.32 17.26 1.20
C GLU A 183 2.20 16.38 -0.05
N ILE A 184 2.73 16.89 -1.16
CA ILE A 184 2.80 16.19 -2.44
C ILE A 184 4.28 15.90 -2.70
N ILE A 185 4.64 14.61 -2.74
CA ILE A 185 5.94 14.15 -3.18
C ILE A 185 5.84 13.88 -4.67
N VAL A 186 6.75 14.46 -5.45
CA VAL A 186 6.70 14.39 -6.92
C VAL A 186 7.54 13.21 -7.41
N GLN A 187 6.94 12.28 -8.14
CA GLN A 187 7.62 11.24 -8.92
C GLN A 187 7.66 11.71 -10.38
N PRO A 188 8.80 12.23 -10.88
CA PRO A 188 8.82 12.89 -12.18
C PRO A 188 8.70 11.92 -13.37
N VAL A 189 9.15 10.68 -13.21
CA VAL A 189 9.08 9.65 -14.25
C VAL A 189 8.85 8.31 -13.57
N ASP A 190 7.90 7.54 -14.09
CA ASP A 190 7.66 6.17 -13.65
C ASP A 190 8.77 5.23 -14.10
N GLU A 191 9.30 4.43 -13.18
CA GLU A 191 10.14 3.28 -13.48
C GLU A 191 11.29 3.56 -14.50
N PRO A 192 12.07 4.64 -14.35
CA PRO A 192 12.97 5.14 -15.39
C PRO A 192 14.04 4.11 -15.81
N ALA A 193 14.46 3.23 -14.91
CA ALA A 193 15.45 2.19 -15.20
C ALA A 193 15.01 1.21 -16.29
N TRP A 194 13.70 0.90 -16.38
CA TRP A 194 13.15 -0.02 -17.39
C TRP A 194 12.63 0.69 -18.64
N ALA A 195 12.40 2.00 -18.58
CA ALA A 195 11.90 2.81 -19.69
C ALA A 195 13.00 3.33 -20.66
N GLY A 196 14.26 2.92 -20.47
CA GLY A 196 15.36 3.22 -21.38
C GLY A 196 16.18 4.47 -21.03
N GLU A 197 17.17 4.80 -21.85
CA GLU A 197 18.10 5.93 -21.59
C GLU A 197 17.39 7.30 -21.61
N GLU A 198 16.43 7.49 -22.52
CA GLU A 198 15.69 8.75 -22.62
C GLU A 198 14.87 9.02 -21.35
N ALA A 199 14.23 8.00 -20.78
CA ALA A 199 13.48 8.12 -19.53
C ALA A 199 14.41 8.40 -18.34
N ARG A 200 15.58 7.76 -18.28
CA ARG A 200 16.61 8.03 -17.26
C ARG A 200 17.12 9.47 -17.33
N GLU A 201 17.45 9.95 -18.53
CA GLU A 201 17.93 11.32 -18.69
C GLU A 201 16.83 12.35 -18.38
N ARG A 202 15.60 12.10 -18.81
CA ARG A 202 14.44 12.94 -18.46
C ARG A 202 14.24 12.98 -16.95
N ASN A 203 14.25 11.84 -16.27
CA ASN A 203 14.09 11.78 -14.82
C ASN A 203 15.22 12.53 -14.10
N ARG A 204 16.47 12.27 -14.47
CA ARG A 204 17.63 12.98 -13.93
C ARG A 204 17.50 14.49 -14.10
N LEU A 205 17.09 14.95 -15.29
CA LEU A 205 16.90 16.37 -15.59
C LEU A 205 15.79 16.98 -14.71
N LEU A 206 14.62 16.35 -14.61
CA LEU A 206 13.50 16.88 -13.84
C LEU A 206 13.81 16.90 -12.33
N LEU A 207 14.47 15.87 -11.79
CA LEU A 207 14.94 15.84 -10.42
C LEU A 207 15.96 16.96 -10.15
N ASP A 208 16.94 17.15 -11.03
CA ASP A 208 17.95 18.22 -10.90
C ASP A 208 17.31 19.62 -10.95
N ILE A 209 16.32 19.84 -11.83
CA ILE A 209 15.58 21.10 -11.89
C ILE A 209 14.88 21.38 -10.55
N LEU A 210 14.16 20.40 -9.99
CA LEU A 210 13.47 20.57 -8.71
C LEU A 210 14.45 20.79 -7.56
N ALA A 211 15.55 20.01 -7.50
CA ALA A 211 16.59 20.18 -6.50
C ALA A 211 17.21 21.58 -6.51
N ARG A 212 17.39 22.20 -7.69
CA ARG A 212 17.98 23.54 -7.82
C ARG A 212 17.00 24.68 -7.64
N LEU A 213 15.79 24.56 -8.20
CA LEU A 213 14.84 25.67 -8.34
C LEU A 213 13.61 25.56 -7.42
N ALA A 214 13.38 24.40 -6.82
CA ALA A 214 12.29 24.13 -5.89
C ALA A 214 12.72 23.16 -4.76
N PRO A 215 13.83 23.41 -4.04
CA PRO A 215 14.42 22.44 -3.10
C PRO A 215 13.56 22.07 -1.88
N HIS A 216 12.42 22.75 -1.69
CA HIS A 216 11.46 22.44 -0.63
C HIS A 216 10.38 21.45 -1.08
N ILE A 217 10.35 21.08 -2.37
CA ILE A 217 9.45 20.09 -2.93
C ILE A 217 10.18 18.76 -2.92
N ARG A 218 9.67 17.81 -2.15
CA ARG A 218 10.25 16.48 -2.06
C ARG A 218 9.97 15.69 -3.33
N THR A 219 10.94 14.90 -3.73
CA THR A 219 10.85 14.06 -4.92
C THR A 219 11.07 12.58 -4.60
N GLU A 220 10.50 11.73 -5.43
CA GLU A 220 10.64 10.28 -5.37
C GLU A 220 11.31 9.76 -6.65
N GLN A 221 12.07 8.68 -6.49
CA GLN A 221 12.56 7.86 -7.58
C GLN A 221 12.30 6.39 -7.25
N ASP A 222 11.75 5.65 -8.21
CA ASP A 222 11.40 4.24 -8.10
C ASP A 222 12.19 3.34 -9.07
N GLY A 223 12.29 2.06 -8.74
CA GLY A 223 12.92 1.06 -9.61
C GLY A 223 13.72 -0.03 -8.88
N PRO A 224 14.63 -0.73 -9.59
CA PRO A 224 15.26 -1.97 -9.10
C PRO A 224 16.38 -1.78 -8.08
N GLY A 225 16.77 -0.54 -7.73
CA GLY A 225 17.97 -0.31 -6.92
C GLY A 225 19.27 -0.59 -7.68
N ASP A 226 19.32 -0.29 -8.98
CA ASP A 226 20.53 -0.44 -9.80
C ASP A 226 21.52 0.73 -9.60
N GLU A 227 22.56 0.80 -10.44
CA GLU A 227 23.55 1.86 -10.39
C GLU A 227 22.93 3.24 -10.65
N TYR A 228 22.01 3.34 -11.61
CA TYR A 228 21.31 4.59 -11.92
C TYR A 228 20.46 5.06 -10.72
N PHE A 229 19.68 4.15 -10.12
CA PHE A 229 18.87 4.41 -8.93
C PHE A 229 19.74 5.01 -7.82
N HIS A 230 20.87 4.38 -7.49
CA HIS A 230 21.66 4.77 -6.32
C HIS A 230 22.59 5.96 -6.56
N THR A 231 23.13 6.11 -7.78
CA THR A 231 24.25 7.03 -8.03
C THR A 231 23.86 8.26 -8.86
N VAL A 232 22.78 8.18 -9.64
CA VAL A 232 22.33 9.26 -10.52
C VAL A 232 21.06 9.91 -9.98
N ALA A 233 19.98 9.15 -9.84
CA ALA A 233 18.70 9.67 -9.37
C ALA A 233 18.65 9.80 -7.85
N GLY A 234 19.18 8.80 -7.13
CA GLY A 234 19.12 8.70 -5.68
C GLY A 234 19.69 9.90 -4.90
N PRO A 235 20.82 10.51 -5.32
CA PRO A 235 21.31 11.73 -4.68
C PRO A 235 20.36 12.93 -4.81
N LEU A 236 19.61 13.00 -5.92
CA LEU A 236 18.68 14.09 -6.23
C LEU A 236 17.28 13.88 -5.62
N ALA A 237 16.90 12.64 -5.31
CA ALA A 237 15.58 12.29 -4.78
C ALA A 237 15.54 12.16 -3.24
N ASP A 238 14.42 12.51 -2.61
CA ASP A 238 14.21 12.41 -1.15
C ASP A 238 13.64 11.06 -0.73
N VAL A 239 12.94 10.39 -1.64
CA VAL A 239 12.30 9.09 -1.43
C VAL A 239 12.88 8.08 -2.40
N TRP A 240 13.32 6.94 -1.86
CA TRP A 240 13.81 5.79 -2.61
C TRP A 240 12.79 4.68 -2.50
N ASN A 241 12.14 4.34 -3.62
CA ASN A 241 11.09 3.33 -3.65
C ASN A 241 11.53 2.11 -4.45
N TYR A 242 11.88 1.03 -3.75
CA TYR A 242 12.48 -0.15 -4.35
C TYR A 242 11.42 -1.13 -4.88
N ASN A 243 11.53 -1.58 -6.12
CA ASN A 243 10.59 -2.56 -6.68
C ASN A 243 10.96 -3.97 -6.23
N GLY A 244 10.10 -4.58 -5.42
CA GLY A 244 10.12 -6.01 -5.07
C GLY A 244 11.29 -6.48 -4.21
N ALA A 245 12.36 -5.69 -4.10
CA ALA A 245 13.58 -6.05 -3.39
C ALA A 245 14.36 -4.82 -2.90
N LEU A 246 14.75 -4.82 -1.63
CA LEU A 246 15.63 -3.78 -1.08
C LEU A 246 17.09 -3.99 -1.49
N ALA A 247 17.85 -2.90 -1.47
CA ALA A 247 19.31 -2.96 -1.48
C ALA A 247 19.86 -3.62 -0.19
N GLN A 248 21.17 -3.87 -0.18
CA GLN A 248 21.86 -4.42 0.99
C GLN A 248 21.68 -3.53 2.23
N PRO A 249 21.59 -4.11 3.45
CA PRO A 249 21.31 -3.35 4.67
C PRO A 249 22.23 -2.15 4.91
N ALA A 250 23.50 -2.24 4.53
CA ALA A 250 24.45 -1.12 4.66
C ALA A 250 24.10 0.07 3.74
N VAL A 251 23.57 -0.19 2.54
CA VAL A 251 23.10 0.85 1.61
C VAL A 251 21.87 1.55 2.19
N ILE A 252 20.91 0.76 2.67
CA ILE A 252 19.70 1.29 3.32
C ILE A 252 20.05 2.13 4.55
N ALA A 253 20.95 1.64 5.42
CA ALA A 253 21.37 2.37 6.61
C ALA A 253 22.07 3.70 6.25
N LYS A 254 22.92 3.70 5.22
CA LYS A 254 23.55 4.94 4.71
C LYS A 254 22.51 5.92 4.19
N ALA A 255 21.59 5.48 3.33
CA ALA A 255 20.55 6.34 2.77
C ALA A 255 19.65 6.94 3.86
N LYS A 256 19.27 6.16 4.88
CA LYS A 256 18.54 6.68 6.04
C LYS A 256 19.34 7.71 6.84
N ALA A 257 20.65 7.50 7.03
CA ALA A 257 21.52 8.48 7.69
C ALA A 257 21.65 9.79 6.91
N GLU A 258 21.49 9.74 5.58
CA GLU A 258 21.42 10.89 4.68
C GLU A 258 20.02 11.53 4.62
N GLY A 259 19.06 11.03 5.41
CA GLY A 259 17.70 11.58 5.51
C GLY A 259 16.73 11.07 4.44
N LYS A 260 17.10 10.05 3.65
CA LYS A 260 16.21 9.46 2.64
C LYS A 260 15.07 8.71 3.31
N THR A 261 13.86 8.84 2.76
CA THR A 261 12.73 7.94 3.05
C THR A 261 12.87 6.69 2.20
N ILE A 262 12.84 5.52 2.84
CA ILE A 262 13.01 4.23 2.16
C ILE A 262 11.68 3.50 2.09
N LEU A 263 11.22 3.23 0.88
CA LEU A 263 10.00 2.49 0.57
C LEU A 263 10.33 1.24 -0.25
N ILE A 264 9.39 0.31 -0.26
CA ILE A 264 9.38 -0.83 -1.18
C ILE A 264 8.01 -0.90 -1.85
N TYR A 265 7.95 -1.25 -3.12
CA TYR A 265 6.68 -1.44 -3.82
C TYR A 265 6.66 -2.72 -4.65
N ASN A 266 5.47 -3.14 -5.07
CA ASN A 266 5.27 -4.27 -5.99
C ASN A 266 5.82 -5.60 -5.45
N CYS A 267 5.50 -5.92 -4.19
CA CYS A 267 5.85 -7.22 -3.61
C CYS A 267 4.83 -8.32 -3.99
N ASP A 268 3.55 -7.96 -4.12
CA ASP A 268 2.46 -8.80 -4.66
C ASP A 268 1.48 -7.91 -5.45
N VAL A 269 1.73 -7.69 -6.74
CA VAL A 269 0.93 -6.73 -7.53
C VAL A 269 -0.45 -7.29 -7.90
N GLU A 270 -0.57 -8.61 -7.96
CA GLU A 270 -1.77 -9.30 -8.36
C GLU A 270 -2.80 -9.46 -7.22
N TRP A 271 -2.41 -9.15 -5.97
CA TRP A 271 -3.30 -9.18 -4.80
C TRP A 271 -3.98 -10.54 -4.53
N TYR A 272 -3.30 -11.65 -4.82
CA TYR A 272 -3.80 -12.99 -4.51
C TYR A 272 -2.88 -13.80 -3.60
N ARG A 273 -1.71 -13.27 -3.19
CA ARG A 273 -0.76 -13.97 -2.29
C ARG A 273 -0.80 -13.34 -0.89
N PRO A 274 -1.82 -13.65 -0.06
CA PRO A 274 -2.02 -12.99 1.23
C PRO A 274 -0.83 -13.09 2.19
N VAL A 275 -0.03 -14.16 2.10
CA VAL A 275 1.18 -14.33 2.92
C VAL A 275 2.23 -13.26 2.62
N VAL A 276 2.34 -12.81 1.37
CA VAL A 276 3.30 -11.78 0.96
C VAL A 276 2.86 -10.43 1.49
N ASP A 277 1.61 -10.05 1.26
CA ASP A 277 1.07 -8.76 1.68
C ASP A 277 1.06 -8.58 3.21
N ARG A 278 0.65 -9.60 3.95
CA ARG A 278 0.70 -9.56 5.42
C ARG A 278 2.12 -9.45 5.94
N TYR A 279 3.06 -10.19 5.35
CA TYR A 279 4.48 -10.13 5.72
C TYR A 279 5.05 -8.74 5.46
N VAL A 280 4.85 -8.21 4.24
CA VAL A 280 5.42 -6.95 3.78
C VAL A 280 4.91 -5.80 4.62
N ALA A 281 3.59 -5.65 4.79
CA ALA A 281 3.01 -4.53 5.52
C ALA A 281 3.32 -4.56 7.04
N GLY A 282 3.66 -5.73 7.59
CA GLY A 282 3.91 -5.94 9.01
C GLY A 282 5.37 -6.20 9.36
N TRP A 283 5.73 -7.49 9.37
CA TRP A 283 6.99 -7.97 9.93
C TRP A 283 8.21 -7.64 9.09
N PHE A 284 8.07 -7.56 7.76
CA PHE A 284 9.14 -7.09 6.88
C PHE A 284 9.50 -5.63 7.18
N LEU A 285 8.53 -4.71 7.26
CA LEU A 285 8.81 -3.31 7.65
C LEU A 285 9.50 -3.23 9.01
N ALA A 286 9.06 -4.06 9.97
CA ALA A 286 9.64 -4.10 11.30
C ALA A 286 11.10 -4.58 11.31
N ALA A 287 11.44 -5.59 10.50
CA ALA A 287 12.79 -6.13 10.39
C ALA A 287 13.73 -5.29 9.52
N ALA A 288 13.23 -4.79 8.38
CA ALA A 288 14.01 -3.98 7.44
C ALA A 288 14.28 -2.57 7.98
N GLY A 289 13.46 -2.09 8.90
CA GLY A 289 13.60 -0.73 9.45
C GLY A 289 13.32 0.37 8.43
N ILE A 290 12.56 0.07 7.37
CA ILE A 290 12.19 1.02 6.32
C ILE A 290 10.94 1.83 6.69
N ASP A 291 10.54 2.75 5.82
CA ASP A 291 9.54 3.78 6.11
C ASP A 291 8.15 3.43 5.55
N GLY A 292 8.04 2.40 4.72
CA GLY A 292 6.74 1.97 4.23
C GLY A 292 6.79 1.00 3.06
N CYS A 293 5.61 0.65 2.57
CA CYS A 293 5.42 -0.12 1.37
C CYS A 293 4.21 0.36 0.54
N PHE A 294 4.29 0.12 -0.76
CA PHE A 294 3.22 0.32 -1.72
C PHE A 294 2.95 -0.96 -2.52
N ASN A 295 1.80 -1.06 -3.16
CA ASN A 295 1.57 -2.02 -4.25
C ASN A 295 0.83 -1.33 -5.39
N TRP A 296 1.20 -1.67 -6.62
CA TRP A 296 0.37 -1.45 -7.79
C TRP A 296 -0.67 -2.57 -7.88
N ALA A 297 -1.97 -2.33 -7.92
CA ALA A 297 -2.68 -1.07 -7.67
C ALA A 297 -4.02 -1.36 -6.99
N TYR A 298 -4.77 -0.32 -6.63
CA TYR A 298 -6.10 -0.51 -6.02
C TYR A 298 -7.03 -1.25 -6.99
N GLN A 299 -7.04 -0.78 -8.24
CA GLN A 299 -7.69 -1.39 -9.39
C GLN A 299 -6.89 -1.05 -10.65
N SER A 300 -6.36 -2.09 -11.32
CA SER A 300 -5.73 -1.97 -12.63
C SER A 300 -5.91 -3.28 -13.38
N PHE A 301 -6.77 -3.29 -14.39
CA PHE A 301 -7.17 -4.48 -15.12
C PHE A 301 -7.40 -4.15 -16.60
N THR A 302 -7.39 -5.17 -17.45
CA THR A 302 -7.86 -5.08 -18.84
C THR A 302 -9.19 -5.81 -18.94
N GLY A 303 -10.09 -5.36 -19.83
CA GLY A 303 -11.33 -6.09 -20.08
C GLY A 303 -12.23 -6.29 -18.85
N ASP A 304 -12.53 -7.54 -18.52
CA ASP A 304 -13.35 -7.98 -17.40
C ASP A 304 -12.47 -8.29 -16.17
N PRO A 305 -12.61 -7.55 -15.05
CA PRO A 305 -11.82 -7.73 -13.82
C PRO A 305 -12.07 -9.07 -13.11
N TYR A 306 -12.92 -9.93 -13.66
CA TYR A 306 -13.16 -11.29 -13.20
C TYR A 306 -12.62 -12.36 -14.16
N ASP A 307 -11.94 -11.98 -15.24
CA ASP A 307 -11.31 -12.87 -16.21
C ASP A 307 -9.84 -12.51 -16.47
N ASP A 308 -8.94 -13.13 -15.69
CA ASP A 308 -7.49 -12.91 -15.72
C ASP A 308 -6.80 -13.31 -17.04
N LEU A 309 -7.56 -13.79 -18.04
CA LEU A 309 -7.05 -14.29 -19.32
C LEU A 309 -7.37 -13.38 -20.52
N ASP A 310 -8.04 -12.25 -20.31
CA ASP A 310 -8.49 -11.37 -21.40
C ASP A 310 -7.52 -10.19 -21.69
N GLY A 311 -6.45 -10.09 -20.91
CA GLY A 311 -5.40 -9.08 -21.02
C GLY A 311 -4.01 -9.64 -21.39
N PRO A 312 -3.06 -8.76 -21.74
CA PRO A 312 -1.65 -9.15 -21.96
C PRO A 312 -0.90 -9.49 -20.65
N TYR A 313 -1.46 -9.08 -19.51
CA TYR A 313 -0.99 -9.34 -18.16
C TYR A 313 -2.19 -9.67 -17.28
N GLY A 314 -1.95 -10.32 -16.14
CA GLY A 314 -3.00 -10.55 -15.15
C GLY A 314 -3.48 -9.25 -14.50
N ASP A 315 -4.65 -9.32 -13.89
CA ASP A 315 -5.31 -8.19 -13.25
C ASP A 315 -4.72 -7.91 -11.86
N HIS A 316 -4.61 -6.61 -11.55
CA HIS A 316 -4.08 -6.12 -10.28
C HIS A 316 -5.22 -5.50 -9.46
N LEU A 317 -5.84 -6.31 -8.61
CA LEU A 317 -7.11 -5.99 -7.94
C LEU A 317 -7.02 -6.14 -6.42
N ALA A 318 -6.74 -5.04 -5.71
CA ALA A 318 -6.93 -5.00 -4.26
C ALA A 318 -8.43 -5.15 -3.91
N VAL A 319 -9.28 -4.48 -4.69
CA VAL A 319 -10.74 -4.54 -4.56
C VAL A 319 -11.37 -4.77 -5.92
N TYR A 320 -12.09 -5.87 -6.04
CA TYR A 320 -12.87 -6.16 -7.23
C TYR A 320 -14.02 -5.15 -7.37
N PRO A 321 -14.17 -4.50 -8.53
CA PRO A 321 -15.24 -3.55 -8.77
C PRO A 321 -16.60 -4.25 -8.79
N ALA A 322 -17.60 -3.64 -8.16
CA ALA A 322 -18.99 -4.11 -8.28
C ALA A 322 -19.57 -3.65 -9.62
N GLY A 323 -20.10 -4.59 -10.41
CA GLY A 323 -20.61 -4.30 -11.74
C GLY A 323 -21.01 -5.58 -12.47
N HIS A 324 -21.85 -5.45 -13.50
CA HIS A 324 -22.19 -6.56 -14.40
C HIS A 324 -22.70 -7.85 -13.71
N GLY A 325 -23.39 -7.72 -12.57
CA GLY A 325 -23.91 -8.86 -11.79
C GLY A 325 -22.94 -9.44 -10.77
N HIS A 326 -21.71 -8.91 -10.69
CA HIS A 326 -20.74 -9.25 -9.66
C HIS A 326 -20.86 -8.30 -8.46
N PRO A 327 -20.78 -8.83 -7.22
CA PRO A 327 -20.96 -8.02 -6.02
C PRO A 327 -19.77 -7.10 -5.67
N GLY A 328 -18.63 -7.24 -6.36
CA GLY A 328 -17.38 -6.60 -5.94
C GLY A 328 -16.84 -7.15 -4.62
N GLY A 329 -15.84 -6.47 -4.08
CA GLY A 329 -15.34 -6.72 -2.73
C GLY A 329 -13.81 -6.86 -2.64
N PRO A 330 -13.27 -6.87 -1.42
CA PRO A 330 -11.84 -6.95 -1.21
C PRO A 330 -11.29 -8.30 -1.65
N SER A 331 -10.09 -8.30 -2.22
CA SER A 331 -9.34 -9.53 -2.39
C SER A 331 -8.91 -10.08 -1.03
N ILE A 332 -8.55 -11.36 -0.99
CA ILE A 332 -8.04 -11.98 0.25
C ILE A 332 -6.72 -11.32 0.65
N ALA A 333 -5.89 -10.90 -0.32
CA ALA A 333 -4.60 -10.31 -0.04
C ALA A 333 -4.72 -8.85 0.45
N TRP A 334 -5.73 -8.10 0.03
CA TRP A 334 -6.04 -6.77 0.60
C TRP A 334 -6.37 -6.83 2.09
N GLU A 335 -7.18 -7.82 2.51
CA GLU A 335 -7.45 -8.06 3.93
C GLU A 335 -6.19 -8.53 4.69
N ALA A 336 -5.35 -9.35 4.05
CA ALA A 336 -4.08 -9.78 4.61
C ALA A 336 -3.08 -8.62 4.78
N PHE A 337 -3.07 -7.66 3.84
CA PHE A 337 -2.29 -6.43 3.95
C PHE A 337 -2.75 -5.59 5.14
N ARG A 338 -4.07 -5.37 5.30
CA ARG A 338 -4.65 -4.71 6.48
C ARG A 338 -4.25 -5.42 7.78
N GLU A 339 -4.25 -6.75 7.77
CA GLU A 339 -3.77 -7.56 8.88
C GLU A 339 -2.27 -7.36 9.18
N GLY A 340 -1.43 -7.24 8.14
CA GLY A 340 -0.01 -6.92 8.29
C GLY A 340 0.22 -5.54 8.93
N ILE A 341 -0.58 -4.54 8.54
CA ILE A 341 -0.59 -3.22 9.19
C ILE A 341 -0.94 -3.37 10.69
N ASP A 342 -1.98 -4.14 11.02
CA ASP A 342 -2.33 -4.38 12.41
C ASP A 342 -1.21 -5.11 13.18
N ASP A 343 -0.51 -6.07 12.56
CA ASP A 343 0.69 -6.70 13.13
C ASP A 343 1.73 -5.66 13.50
N TYR A 344 2.02 -4.70 12.61
CA TYR A 344 2.92 -3.59 12.91
C TYR A 344 2.42 -2.71 14.05
N ARG A 345 1.10 -2.44 14.11
CA ARG A 345 0.50 -1.63 15.19
C ARG A 345 0.61 -2.32 16.55
N TYR A 346 0.54 -3.65 16.60
CA TYR A 346 0.84 -4.41 17.82
C TYR A 346 2.32 -4.27 18.23
N ILE A 347 3.25 -4.36 17.28
CA ILE A 347 4.68 -4.12 17.52
C ILE A 347 4.89 -2.72 18.12
N LYS A 348 4.29 -1.69 17.50
CA LYS A 348 4.35 -0.32 18.01
C LYS A 348 3.75 -0.19 19.41
N LEU A 349 2.57 -0.79 19.64
CA LEU A 349 1.91 -0.73 20.95
C LEU A 349 2.80 -1.32 22.06
N VAL A 350 3.41 -2.48 21.82
CA VAL A 350 4.32 -3.12 22.78
C VAL A 350 5.52 -2.22 23.07
N ARG A 351 6.17 -1.66 22.03
CA ARG A 351 7.29 -0.73 22.19
C ARG A 351 6.92 0.52 22.99
N ASP A 352 5.79 1.16 22.66
CA ASP A 352 5.31 2.37 23.35
C ASP A 352 4.99 2.07 24.84
N LEU A 353 4.36 0.93 25.11
CA LEU A 353 4.05 0.48 26.47
C LEU A 353 5.32 0.16 27.27
N ALA A 354 6.29 -0.54 26.66
CA ALA A 354 7.56 -0.88 27.28
C ALA A 354 8.38 0.38 27.60
N GLU A 355 8.45 1.34 26.69
CA GLU A 355 9.10 2.63 26.92
C GLU A 355 8.46 3.41 28.07
N ARG A 356 7.12 3.46 28.13
CA ARG A 356 6.40 4.08 29.25
C ARG A 356 6.72 3.38 30.58
N ALA A 357 6.70 2.06 30.61
CA ALA A 357 7.02 1.27 31.80
C ALA A 357 8.48 1.47 32.26
N ARG A 358 9.44 1.58 31.33
CA ARG A 358 10.84 1.94 31.64
C ARG A 358 10.94 3.31 32.33
N ARG A 359 10.26 4.33 31.79
CA ARG A 359 10.35 5.71 32.29
C ARG A 359 9.62 5.94 33.62
N LYS A 360 8.43 5.37 33.78
CA LYS A 360 7.50 5.74 34.87
C LYS A 360 7.00 4.56 35.71
N GLY A 361 7.37 3.33 35.35
CA GLY A 361 6.88 2.13 36.02
C GLY A 361 7.65 1.77 37.28
N SER A 362 7.03 0.90 38.08
CA SER A 362 7.66 0.19 39.21
C SER A 362 8.81 -0.70 38.72
N ALA A 363 9.64 -1.21 39.63
CA ALA A 363 10.69 -2.18 39.27
C ALA A 363 10.13 -3.40 38.52
N GLN A 364 8.94 -3.88 38.92
CA GLN A 364 8.25 -4.96 38.23
C GLN A 364 7.80 -4.58 36.82
N ALA A 365 7.27 -3.37 36.62
CA ALA A 365 6.88 -2.89 35.30
C ALA A 365 8.10 -2.73 34.37
N ARG A 366 9.24 -2.29 34.89
CA ARG A 366 10.51 -2.20 34.13
C ARG A 366 11.02 -3.58 33.71
N GLN A 367 11.02 -4.56 34.61
CA GLN A 367 11.37 -5.94 34.27
C GLN A 367 10.43 -6.53 33.22
N LEU A 368 9.13 -6.23 33.31
CA LEU A 368 8.17 -6.67 32.29
C LEU A 368 8.43 -6.02 30.93
N ALA A 369 8.82 -4.74 30.90
CA ALA A 369 9.22 -4.04 29.68
C ALA A 369 10.45 -4.70 29.03
N GLU A 370 11.49 -5.02 29.81
CA GLU A 370 12.67 -5.72 29.32
C GLU A 370 12.33 -7.08 28.72
N ARG A 371 11.46 -7.86 29.39
CA ARG A 371 10.99 -9.16 28.87
C ARG A 371 10.18 -9.01 27.59
N ALA A 372 9.29 -8.02 27.51
CA ALA A 372 8.47 -7.80 26.33
C ALA A 372 9.31 -7.41 25.11
N GLU A 373 10.34 -6.58 25.30
CA GLU A 373 11.28 -6.20 24.24
C GLU A 373 12.15 -7.40 23.79
N ALA A 374 12.61 -8.22 24.74
CA ALA A 374 13.34 -9.44 24.41
C ALA A 374 12.48 -10.46 23.65
N GLU A 375 11.20 -10.61 24.02
CA GLU A 375 10.27 -11.49 23.31
C GLU A 375 9.94 -10.95 21.90
N LEU A 376 9.76 -9.64 21.75
CA LEU A 376 9.60 -9.01 20.44
C LEU A 376 10.84 -9.22 19.56
N ALA A 377 12.05 -9.02 20.10
CA ALA A 377 13.29 -9.28 19.39
C ALA A 377 13.39 -10.76 18.95
N GLY A 378 13.06 -11.69 19.85
CA GLY A 378 13.04 -13.12 19.54
C GLY A 378 12.02 -13.49 18.45
N LEU A 379 10.88 -12.79 18.36
CA LEU A 379 9.94 -12.97 17.24
C LEU A 379 10.55 -12.51 15.91
N VAL A 380 11.19 -11.34 15.89
CA VAL A 380 11.88 -10.83 14.69
C VAL A 380 13.01 -11.75 14.24
N GLU A 381 13.75 -12.34 15.19
CA GLU A 381 14.83 -13.29 14.91
C GLU A 381 14.34 -14.68 14.49
N SER A 382 13.05 -15.00 14.73
CA SER A 382 12.52 -16.35 14.47
C SER A 382 12.10 -16.59 13.02
N PHE A 383 11.98 -15.56 12.20
CA PHE A 383 11.81 -15.69 10.76
C PHE A 383 13.09 -15.30 10.01
N ARG A 384 13.27 -15.87 8.83
CA ARG A 384 14.37 -15.55 7.94
C ARG A 384 14.03 -14.33 7.09
N TYR A 385 14.67 -13.22 7.41
CA TYR A 385 14.62 -12.02 6.57
C TYR A 385 15.32 -12.25 5.22
N SER A 386 14.73 -11.71 4.16
CA SER A 386 15.29 -11.60 2.80
C SER A 386 14.97 -10.22 2.28
N ALA A 387 15.95 -9.55 1.65
CA ALA A 387 15.72 -8.26 1.02
C ALA A 387 14.84 -8.37 -0.24
N GLN A 388 14.94 -9.50 -0.97
CA GLN A 388 14.05 -9.87 -2.07
C GLN A 388 12.74 -10.42 -1.51
N VAL A 389 11.61 -9.89 -1.98
CA VAL A 389 10.27 -10.33 -1.59
C VAL A 389 9.45 -10.76 -2.80
N ARG A 390 9.44 -9.94 -3.86
CA ARG A 390 8.70 -10.25 -5.09
C ARG A 390 9.17 -11.59 -5.66
N GLU A 391 8.23 -12.39 -6.14
CA GLU A 391 8.43 -13.74 -6.70
C GLU A 391 9.00 -14.79 -5.74
N MET A 392 9.11 -14.50 -4.44
CA MET A 392 9.65 -15.46 -3.47
C MET A 392 8.62 -16.45 -2.93
N ALA A 393 7.33 -16.09 -2.94
CA ALA A 393 6.27 -16.96 -2.44
C ALA A 393 6.04 -18.13 -3.39
N ASN A 394 5.90 -19.33 -2.82
CA ASN A 394 5.74 -20.54 -3.59
C ASN A 394 4.77 -21.52 -2.91
N TRP A 395 4.08 -22.31 -3.72
CA TRP A 395 3.35 -23.48 -3.23
C TRP A 395 4.31 -24.57 -2.73
N GLU A 396 3.83 -25.47 -1.88
CA GLU A 396 4.67 -26.55 -1.34
C GLU A 396 5.08 -27.58 -2.39
N LYS A 397 4.23 -27.83 -3.39
CA LYS A 397 4.41 -28.92 -4.35
C LYS A 397 4.09 -28.48 -5.76
N PHE A 398 4.94 -28.96 -6.68
CA PHE A 398 4.82 -28.79 -8.11
C PHE A 398 5.21 -30.09 -8.79
N TRP A 399 4.40 -30.53 -9.76
CA TRP A 399 4.79 -31.65 -10.61
C TRP A 399 4.14 -31.53 -12.00
N PRO A 400 4.87 -31.84 -13.08
CA PRO A 400 4.27 -32.01 -14.39
C PRO A 400 3.65 -33.41 -14.52
N GLU A 401 2.55 -33.50 -15.26
CA GLU A 401 1.99 -34.77 -15.73
C GLU A 401 1.51 -34.58 -17.17
N GLY A 402 2.31 -35.06 -18.13
CA GLY A 402 2.12 -34.77 -19.55
C GLY A 402 2.36 -33.29 -19.86
N GLU A 403 1.37 -32.65 -20.49
CA GLU A 403 1.38 -31.21 -20.81
C GLU A 403 0.77 -30.34 -19.70
N VAL A 404 0.24 -30.96 -18.63
CA VAL A 404 -0.42 -30.25 -17.53
C VAL A 404 0.56 -30.09 -16.36
N PHE A 405 0.60 -28.89 -15.79
CA PHE A 405 1.39 -28.58 -14.61
C PHE A 405 0.49 -28.48 -13.39
N TYR A 406 0.79 -29.27 -12.36
CA TYR A 406 0.00 -29.34 -11.13
C TYR A 406 0.73 -28.63 -9.99
N ILE A 407 -0.06 -27.94 -9.17
CA ILE A 407 0.39 -27.24 -7.96
C ILE A 407 -0.47 -27.68 -6.78
N SER A 408 0.11 -27.77 -5.58
CA SER A 408 -0.64 -28.15 -4.38
C SER A 408 0.07 -27.71 -3.10
N GLY A 409 -0.69 -27.70 -2.00
CA GLY A 409 -0.21 -27.32 -0.67
C GLY A 409 -0.56 -25.88 -0.31
N GLU A 410 0.08 -25.35 0.73
CA GLU A 410 -0.04 -23.95 1.12
C GLU A 410 0.94 -23.08 0.32
N MET A 411 0.53 -21.88 -0.07
CA MET A 411 1.47 -20.89 -0.59
C MET A 411 2.13 -20.17 0.58
N ASN A 412 3.46 -20.20 0.65
CA ASN A 412 4.23 -19.59 1.73
C ASN A 412 5.46 -18.84 1.22
N LEU A 413 5.93 -17.88 2.01
CA LEU A 413 7.26 -17.29 1.84
C LEU A 413 8.33 -18.22 2.42
N PRO A 414 9.54 -18.26 1.83
CA PRO A 414 10.66 -19.06 2.35
C PRO A 414 11.33 -18.40 3.57
N ASN A 415 10.54 -17.76 4.44
CA ASN A 415 11.00 -17.11 5.66
C ASN A 415 10.88 -18.01 6.91
N GLY A 416 10.37 -19.23 6.75
CA GLY A 416 10.21 -20.20 7.85
C GLY A 416 8.96 -19.99 8.71
N TRP A 417 8.10 -19.02 8.36
CA TRP A 417 6.79 -18.83 8.98
C TRP A 417 5.68 -19.27 8.03
N SER A 418 4.72 -19.99 8.57
CA SER A 418 3.40 -20.21 7.97
C SER A 418 2.46 -19.04 8.30
N LEU A 419 1.30 -18.97 7.63
CA LEU A 419 0.23 -18.01 7.99
C LEU A 419 -0.14 -18.08 9.49
N ARG A 420 -0.10 -19.27 10.08
CA ARG A 420 -0.38 -19.47 11.51
C ARG A 420 0.64 -18.82 12.43
N ASP A 421 1.92 -18.79 12.04
CA ASP A 421 2.97 -18.19 12.85
C ASP A 421 2.76 -16.67 13.00
N TYR A 422 2.24 -16.00 11.96
CA TYR A 422 1.85 -14.59 12.06
C TYR A 422 0.71 -14.37 13.08
N ASP A 423 -0.28 -15.25 13.11
CA ASP A 423 -1.38 -15.18 14.09
C ASP A 423 -0.90 -15.43 15.52
N ASP A 424 -0.03 -16.43 15.69
CA ASP A 424 0.56 -16.75 16.99
C ASP A 424 1.47 -15.61 17.47
N ALA A 425 2.24 -14.99 16.57
CA ALA A 425 3.05 -13.81 16.88
C ALA A 425 2.18 -12.61 17.27
N ARG A 426 1.12 -12.28 16.51
CA ARG A 426 0.15 -11.24 16.88
C ARG A 426 -0.45 -11.49 18.26
N ARG A 427 -0.84 -12.72 18.55
CA ARG A 427 -1.43 -13.10 19.84
C ARG A 427 -0.44 -12.94 20.99
N ARG A 428 0.83 -13.32 20.80
CA ARG A 428 1.89 -13.09 21.79
C ARG A 428 2.07 -11.59 22.07
N LEU A 429 2.12 -10.75 21.03
CA LEU A 429 2.19 -9.29 21.19
C LEU A 429 0.97 -8.72 21.93
N ALA A 430 -0.23 -9.22 21.62
CA ALA A 430 -1.44 -8.82 22.33
C ALA A 430 -1.39 -9.17 23.82
N ASP A 431 -0.97 -10.41 24.15
CA ASP A 431 -0.85 -10.87 25.54
C ASP A 431 0.25 -10.10 26.29
N LEU A 432 1.37 -9.76 25.64
CA LEU A 432 2.39 -8.85 26.18
C LEU A 432 1.82 -7.45 26.45
N ALA A 433 1.07 -6.89 25.52
CA ALA A 433 0.43 -5.59 25.67
C ALA A 433 -0.56 -5.60 26.86
N VAL A 434 -1.35 -6.66 27.06
CA VAL A 434 -2.23 -6.81 28.25
C VAL A 434 -1.41 -6.75 29.54
N ARG A 435 -0.32 -7.52 29.63
CA ARG A 435 0.52 -7.55 30.83
C ARG A 435 1.10 -6.17 31.13
N LEU A 436 1.62 -5.49 30.11
CA LEU A 436 2.18 -4.13 30.24
C LEU A 436 1.10 -3.10 30.60
N TYR A 437 -0.12 -3.26 30.08
CA TYR A 437 -1.24 -2.38 30.40
C TYR A 437 -1.69 -2.53 31.86
N GLY A 438 -1.70 -3.76 32.39
CA GLY A 438 -2.06 -4.04 33.78
C GLY A 438 -0.99 -3.63 34.80
N ALA A 439 0.27 -3.43 34.36
CA ALA A 439 1.37 -2.98 35.20
C ALA A 439 1.49 -1.44 35.33
N ARG A 440 0.50 -0.69 34.81
CA ARG A 440 0.45 0.78 34.80
C ARG A 440 0.24 1.41 36.16
#